data_AF-W2FKU5-F1
#
_entry.id   AF-W2FKU5-F1
#
_cell.length_a   1.000
_cell.length_b   1.000
_cell.length_c   1.000
_cell.angle_alpha   90.00
_cell.angle_beta   90.00
_cell.angle_gamma   90.00
#
_symmetry.space_group_name_H-M   'P 1'
#
loop_
_entity.id
_entity.type
_entity.pdbx_description
1 polymer ?
#
loop_
_entity_poly.entity_id
_entity_poly.type
_entity_poly.pdbx_seq_one_letter_code
_entity_poly.pdbx_strand_id
1 'polypeptide(L)'
;MGLFTPSPTINYNFVAGVYAFFTALCAVLSVLHFYTPQLEGFYIVLVPFVPCFFWSFVVRHSWLKQPKTTEEEANEAKKDQ
;
A
#
# COMPACT_ATOMS: atom_id res chain seq x y z
N MET A 1 -7.80 9.68 14.82
CA MET A 1 -7.14 9.00 13.69
C MET A 1 -7.57 9.72 12.42
N GLY A 2 -6.65 10.43 11.75
CA GLY A 2 -6.96 11.07 10.47
C GLY A 2 -6.91 10.06 9.33
N LEU A 3 -7.65 10.32 8.25
CA LEU A 3 -7.71 9.45 7.07
C LEU A 3 -6.31 9.14 6.50
N PHE A 4 -5.39 10.11 6.48
CA PHE A 4 -4.02 9.94 5.98
C PHE A 4 -2.98 9.67 7.06
N THR A 5 -3.40 9.50 8.32
CA THR A 5 -2.49 9.24 9.43
C THR A 5 -2.12 7.74 9.44
N PRO A 6 -0.84 7.38 9.29
CA PRO A 6 -0.42 5.98 9.30
C PRO A 6 -0.52 5.38 10.71
N SER A 7 -0.92 4.11 10.79
CA SER A 7 -0.85 3.32 12.02
C SER A 7 0.58 2.81 12.26
N PRO A 8 1.13 2.89 13.49
CA PRO A 8 2.46 2.38 13.77
C PRO A 8 2.57 0.84 13.67
N THR A 9 1.44 0.12 13.74
CA THR A 9 1.41 -1.35 13.71
C THR A 9 1.32 -1.94 12.30
N ILE A 10 1.16 -1.10 11.26
CA ILE A 10 0.94 -1.56 9.89
C ILE A 10 2.19 -1.34 9.05
N ASN A 11 2.65 -2.38 8.36
CA ASN A 11 3.73 -2.26 7.38
C ASN A 11 3.19 -1.71 6.05
N TYR A 12 3.36 -0.40 5.84
CA TYR A 12 2.88 0.26 4.62
C TYR A 12 3.70 -0.06 3.36
N ASN A 13 4.90 -0.65 3.46
CA ASN A 13 5.59 -1.20 2.29
C ASN A 13 4.83 -2.40 1.71
N PHE A 14 4.37 -3.31 2.58
CA PHE A 14 3.58 -4.46 2.17
C PHE A 14 2.23 -4.03 1.57
N VAL A 15 1.50 -3.15 2.26
CA VAL A 15 0.19 -2.64 1.79
C VAL A 15 0.32 -1.98 0.42
N ALA A 16 1.27 -1.05 0.25
CA ALA A 16 1.48 -0.39 -1.03
C ALA A 16 1.89 -1.38 -2.13
N GLY A 17 2.71 -2.39 -1.82
CA GLY A 17 3.11 -3.43 -2.76
C GLY A 17 1.94 -4.28 -3.25
N VAL A 18 1.07 -4.75 -2.35
CA VAL A 18 -0.12 -5.53 -2.70
C VAL A 18 -1.08 -4.72 -3.57
N TYR A 19 -1.36 -3.47 -3.19
CA TYR A 19 -2.26 -2.62 -3.99
C TYR A 19 -1.65 -2.24 -5.33
N ALA A 20 -0.33 -2.02 -5.42
CA ALA A 20 0.36 -1.82 -6.69
C ALA A 20 0.22 -3.04 -7.60
N PHE A 21 0.43 -4.25 -7.06
CA PHE A 21 0.31 -5.50 -7.81
C PHE A 21 -1.09 -5.67 -8.40
N PHE A 22 -2.15 -5.53 -7.61
CA PHE A 22 -3.53 -5.69 -8.10
C PHE A 22 -3.97 -4.54 -9.01
N THR A 23 -3.45 -3.32 -8.81
CA THR A 23 -3.65 -2.21 -9.75
C THR A 23 -3.02 -2.51 -11.11
N ALA A 24 -1.80 -3.07 -11.12
CA ALA A 24 -1.14 -3.49 -12.35
C ALA A 24 -1.90 -4.64 -13.04
N LEU A 25 -2.36 -5.63 -12.27
CA LEU A 25 -3.19 -6.72 -12.79
C LEU A 25 -4.52 -6.21 -13.35
N CYS A 26 -5.14 -5.22 -12.70
CA CYS A 26 -6.33 -4.54 -13.22
C CYS A 26 -6.06 -3.92 -14.59
N ALA A 27 -4.92 -3.21 -14.74
CA ALA A 27 -4.54 -2.61 -16.02
C ALA A 27 -4.32 -3.68 -17.10
N VAL A 28 -3.62 -4.78 -16.77
CA VAL A 28 -3.41 -5.89 -17.70
C VAL A 28 -4.73 -6.51 -18.15
N LEU A 29 -5.64 -6.83 -17.22
CA LEU A 29 -6.95 -7.38 -17.55
C LEU A 29 -7.83 -6.39 -18.33
N SER A 30 -7.73 -5.09 -18.03
CA SER A 30 -8.44 -4.05 -18.77
C SER A 30 -7.98 -3.98 -20.23
N VAL A 31 -6.70 -4.23 -20.49
CA VAL A 31 -6.17 -4.32 -21.87
C VAL A 31 -6.59 -5.64 -22.51
N LEU A 32 -6.45 -6.77 -21.81
CA LEU A 32 -6.79 -8.11 -22.32
C LEU A 32 -8.28 -8.27 -22.67
N HIS A 33 -9.15 -7.52 -22.01
CA HIS A 33 -10.58 -7.43 -22.35
C HIS A 33 -10.79 -7.15 -23.85
N PHE A 34 -9.98 -6.31 -24.50
CA PHE A 34 -10.14 -6.01 -25.92
C PHE A 34 -9.71 -7.13 -26.88
N TYR A 35 -8.99 -8.15 -26.38
CA TYR A 35 -8.44 -9.24 -27.20
C TYR A 35 -9.13 -10.58 -26.96
N THR A 36 -9.69 -10.77 -25.77
CA THR A 36 -10.22 -12.06 -25.32
C THR A 36 -11.63 -11.88 -24.73
N PRO A 37 -12.70 -12.23 -25.47
CA PRO A 37 -14.08 -12.10 -25.00
C PRO A 37 -14.36 -12.83 -23.67
N GLN A 38 -13.63 -13.92 -23.40
CA GLN A 38 -13.76 -14.69 -22.17
C GLN A 38 -13.31 -13.91 -20.91
N LEU A 39 -12.57 -12.80 -21.08
CA LEU A 39 -12.08 -11.95 -19.99
C LEU A 39 -12.87 -10.63 -19.89
N GLU A 40 -14.00 -10.52 -20.60
CA GLU A 40 -14.87 -9.35 -20.54
C GLU A 40 -15.25 -9.01 -19.09
N GLY A 41 -14.94 -7.78 -18.68
CA GLY A 41 -15.28 -7.26 -17.36
C GLY A 41 -14.46 -7.80 -16.17
N PHE A 42 -13.51 -8.73 -16.37
CA PHE A 42 -12.75 -9.32 -15.25
C PHE A 42 -11.99 -8.28 -14.41
N TYR A 43 -11.49 -7.23 -15.07
CA TYR A 43 -10.80 -6.13 -14.42
C TYR A 43 -11.67 -5.36 -13.40
N ILE A 44 -13.01 -5.39 -13.53
CA ILE A 44 -13.94 -4.64 -12.67
C ILE A 44 -13.79 -5.05 -11.20
N VAL A 45 -13.53 -6.34 -10.93
CA VAL A 45 -13.31 -6.85 -9.57
C VAL A 45 -12.07 -6.22 -8.93
N LEU A 46 -11.10 -5.75 -9.74
CA LEU A 46 -9.86 -5.14 -9.27
C LEU A 46 -9.90 -3.60 -9.25
N VAL A 47 -10.96 -2.97 -9.77
CA VAL A 47 -11.10 -1.51 -9.79
C VAL A 47 -10.96 -0.86 -8.41
N PRO A 48 -11.49 -1.44 -7.30
CA PRO A 48 -11.29 -0.85 -5.97
C PRO A 48 -9.83 -0.74 -5.53
N PHE A 49 -8.91 -1.54 -6.08
CA PHE A 49 -7.49 -1.47 -5.74
C PHE A 49 -6.82 -0.19 -6.26
N VAL A 50 -7.36 0.44 -7.31
CA VAL A 50 -6.81 1.66 -7.91
C VAL A 50 -6.84 2.84 -6.92
N PRO A 51 -8.00 3.26 -6.36
CA PRO A 51 -8.02 4.33 -5.35
C PRO A 51 -7.28 3.93 -4.07
N CYS A 52 -7.33 2.66 -3.67
CA CYS A 52 -6.58 2.14 -2.53
C CYS A 52 -5.07 2.25 -2.72
N PHE A 53 -4.57 2.02 -3.94
CA PHE A 53 -3.15 2.18 -4.26
C PHE A 53 -2.69 3.61 -4.05
N PHE A 54 -3.39 4.60 -4.64
CA PHE A 54 -3.05 6.01 -4.47
C PHE A 54 -3.08 6.43 -2.99
N TRP A 55 -4.11 5.99 -2.25
CA TRP A 55 -4.18 6.23 -0.83
C TRP A 55 -2.99 5.64 -0.08
N SER A 56 -2.71 4.35 -0.28
CA SER A 56 -1.62 3.66 0.42
C SER A 56 -0.26 4.29 0.12
N PHE A 57 -0.07 4.83 -1.09
CA PHE A 57 1.14 5.53 -1.47
C PHE A 57 1.30 6.85 -0.67
N VAL A 58 0.22 7.63 -0.54
CA VAL A 58 0.22 8.85 0.27
C VAL A 58 0.49 8.53 1.75
N VAL A 59 -0.21 7.53 2.31
CA VAL A 59 -0.03 7.14 3.72
C VAL A 59 1.37 6.57 3.96
N ARG A 60 1.90 5.76 3.04
CA ARG A 60 3.28 5.25 3.10
C ARG A 60 4.29 6.38 3.11
N HIS A 61 4.11 7.40 2.28
CA HIS A 61 5.01 8.55 2.26
C HIS A 61 5.01 9.30 3.61
N SER A 62 3.86 9.44 4.26
CA SER A 62 3.76 9.98 5.62
C SER A 62 4.38 9.04 6.67
N TRP A 63 4.21 7.73 6.52
CA TRP A 63 4.79 6.72 7.41
C TRP A 63 6.32 6.74 7.38
N LEU A 64 6.93 6.87 6.20
CA LEU A 64 8.39 6.96 6.05
C LEU A 64 8.99 8.24 6.64
N LYS A 65 8.18 9.28 6.85
CA LYS A 65 8.61 10.54 7.47
C LYS A 65 8.54 10.51 9.00
N GLN A 66 7.98 9.46 9.60
CA GLN A 66 8.00 9.33 11.05
C GLN A 66 9.46 9.14 11.51
N PRO A 67 9.97 9.97 12.44
CA PRO A 67 11.30 9.77 12.98
C PRO A 67 11.32 8.40 13.66
N LYS A 68 12.37 7.61 13.39
CA LYS A 68 12.61 6.27 13.98
C LYS A 68 12.92 6.34 15.49
N THR A 69 12.26 7.23 16.22
CA THR A 69 12.55 7.57 17.62
C THR A 69 12.42 6.38 18.57
N THR A 70 11.66 5.34 18.22
CA THR A 70 11.44 4.20 19.11
C THR A 70 12.55 3.15 19.10
N GLU A 71 13.40 3.07 18.06
CA GLU A 71 14.51 2.10 18.01
C GLU A 71 15.80 2.62 18.67
N GLU A 72 16.04 3.94 18.64
CA GLU A 72 17.17 4.57 19.35
C GLU A 72 16.88 4.70 20.85
N GLU A 73 15.70 5.19 21.26
CA GLU A 73 15.36 5.33 22.68
C GLU A 73 15.27 3.98 23.41
N ALA A 74 14.81 2.92 22.73
CA ALA A 74 14.75 1.57 23.31
C ALA A 74 16.13 0.86 23.35
N ASN A 75 17.07 1.25 22.49
CA ASN A 75 18.45 0.75 22.54
C ASN A 75 19.31 1.55 23.53
N GLU A 76 19.08 2.85 23.72
CA GLU A 76 19.73 3.63 24.79
C GLU A 76 19.24 3.18 26.18
N ALA A 77 17.94 2.97 26.36
CA ALA A 77 17.39 2.46 27.64
C ALA A 77 17.88 1.05 28.03
N LYS A 78 18.40 0.26 27.08
CA LYS A 78 19.01 -1.07 27.31
C LYS A 78 20.53 -1.03 27.44
N LYS A 79 21.16 0.12 27.19
CA LYS A 79 22.61 0.32 27.29
C LYS A 79 23.01 0.85 28.67
N ASP A 80 22.06 1.46 29.38
CA ASP A 80 22.20 1.97 30.75
C ASP A 80 21.71 1.00 31.85
N GLN A 81 21.42 -0.26 31.50
CA GLN A 81 21.24 -1.40 32.43
C GLN A 81 22.37 -2.41 32.23
#